data_AF-A0A0F9C8A7-F1
#
_entry.id   AF-A0A0F9C8A7-F1
#
_cell.length_a   1.000
_cell.length_b   1.000
_cell.length_c   1.000
_cell.angle_alpha   90.00
_cell.angle_beta   90.00
_cell.angle_gamma   90.00
#
_symmetry.space_group_name_H-M   'P 1'
#
loop_
_entity.id
_entity.type
_entity.pdbx_description
1 polymer ?
#
loop_
_entity_poly.entity_id
_entity_poly.type
_entity_poly.pdbx_seq_one_letter_code
_entity_poly.pdbx_strand_id
1 'polypeptide(L)'
;MVESITNSQAEVLQGLSKFMTITEISKWRKVSRQAIYKVTRRLLARGMIEKIGLAWRLTDKGRGGLHSFIGFTYKKRYHNLAFKIAIKENPRNWDKKRNTLMLLPYFNKRVELKNNSFDLFNFGKIQVKTTTRSVILKLPTIYSDTVEEAILEGMDMLFTSIPRIEASFKIKLVKDNRANITIISQEWARLQDPLAKLYEEKDEKLYIKDENGDVRLIIDYSFAVGELEAIHPNKSPEDMKAVDTFMLDLVKNPLTMSELKGVVQGVASNQVMFAQNIETHMRVLKGMEQALSDVGEAVTQLKDEVKKLGK
;
A
#
# COMPACT_ATOMS: atom_id res chain seq x y z
N MET A 1 -19.97 -9.24 15.28
CA MET A 1 -20.24 -7.81 15.48
C MET A 1 -19.10 -7.20 16.31
N VAL A 2 -18.33 -6.28 15.73
CA VAL A 2 -17.30 -5.54 16.46
C VAL A 2 -18.01 -4.58 17.42
N GLU A 3 -17.83 -4.81 18.71
CA GLU A 3 -18.46 -4.03 19.77
C GLU A 3 -17.89 -2.59 19.74
N SER A 4 -18.69 -1.60 19.37
CA SER A 4 -18.20 -0.23 19.17
C SER A 4 -17.56 0.33 20.44
N ILE A 5 -16.46 1.06 20.27
CA ILE A 5 -15.77 1.76 21.36
C ILE A 5 -15.93 3.27 21.17
N THR A 6 -16.07 4.00 22.27
CA THR A 6 -16.17 5.47 22.23
C THR A 6 -14.78 6.10 22.02
N ASN A 7 -14.72 7.36 21.57
CA ASN A 7 -13.45 8.10 21.44
C ASN A 7 -12.64 8.08 22.75
N SER A 8 -13.31 8.25 23.89
CA SER A 8 -12.65 8.18 25.20
C SER A 8 -12.06 6.80 25.51
N GLN A 9 -12.73 5.72 25.10
CA GLN A 9 -12.21 4.36 25.22
C GLN A 9 -11.02 4.13 24.29
N ALA A 10 -11.12 4.59 23.05
CA ALA A 10 -10.05 4.48 22.06
C ALA A 10 -8.79 5.24 22.49
N GLU A 11 -8.92 6.48 22.97
CA GLU A 11 -7.78 7.26 23.48
C GLU A 11 -7.11 6.54 24.67
N VAL A 12 -7.88 6.00 25.62
CA VAL A 12 -7.30 5.25 26.74
C VAL A 12 -6.62 3.96 26.25
N LEU A 13 -7.22 3.21 25.33
CA LEU A 13 -6.58 2.05 24.71
C LEU A 13 -5.30 2.45 23.96
N GLN A 14 -5.27 3.60 23.28
CA GLN A 14 -4.10 4.13 22.56
C GLN A 14 -2.99 4.55 23.52
N GLY A 15 -3.32 5.12 24.67
CA GLY A 15 -2.35 5.42 25.72
C GLY A 15 -1.75 4.14 26.31
N LEU A 16 -2.61 3.17 26.63
CA LEU A 16 -2.20 1.88 27.17
C LEU A 16 -1.35 1.06 26.19
N SER A 17 -1.65 1.11 24.88
CA SER A 17 -0.83 0.43 23.85
C SER A 17 0.57 1.02 23.71
N LYS A 18 0.76 2.27 24.17
CA LYS A 18 2.05 2.97 24.27
C LYS A 18 2.71 2.79 25.65
N PHE A 19 2.22 1.86 26.47
CA PHE A 19 2.69 1.60 27.84
C PHE A 19 2.62 2.81 28.78
N MET A 20 1.74 3.77 28.51
CA MET A 20 1.55 4.92 29.40
C MET A 20 0.85 4.51 30.69
N THR A 21 1.30 5.07 31.80
CA THR A 21 0.61 5.02 33.09
C THR A 21 -0.69 5.82 33.04
N ILE A 22 -1.61 5.53 33.97
CA ILE A 22 -2.88 6.29 34.10
C ILE A 22 -2.63 7.80 34.29
N THR A 23 -1.56 8.16 35.00
CA THR A 23 -1.15 9.56 35.20
C THR A 23 -0.70 10.21 33.90
N GLU A 24 0.09 9.52 33.08
CA GLU A 24 0.54 10.02 31.77
C GLU A 24 -0.64 10.17 30.80
N ILE A 25 -1.54 9.19 30.75
CA ILE A 25 -2.75 9.24 29.93
C ILE A 25 -3.63 10.43 30.35
N SER A 26 -3.78 10.66 31.65
CA SER A 26 -4.53 11.80 32.19
C SER A 26 -3.94 13.14 31.75
N LYS A 27 -2.61 13.30 31.81
CA LYS A 27 -1.91 14.50 31.33
C LYS A 27 -2.05 14.67 29.82
N TRP A 28 -1.86 13.60 29.05
CA TRP A 28 -1.97 13.62 27.59
C TRP A 28 -3.38 14.01 27.12
N ARG A 29 -4.42 13.43 27.73
CA ARG A 29 -5.83 13.73 27.42
C ARG A 29 -6.36 15.01 28.06
N LYS A 30 -5.59 15.66 28.94
CA LYS A 30 -6.01 16.83 29.71
C LYS A 30 -7.33 16.61 30.50
N VAL A 31 -7.48 15.42 31.10
CA VAL A 31 -8.66 15.05 31.93
C VAL A 31 -8.24 14.49 33.29
N SER A 32 -9.15 14.42 34.25
CA SER A 32 -8.85 13.89 35.59
C SER A 32 -8.46 12.41 35.58
N ARG A 33 -7.59 11.99 36.51
CA ARG A 33 -7.22 10.57 36.71
C ARG A 33 -8.44 9.69 36.97
N GLN A 34 -9.44 10.21 37.68
CA GLN A 34 -10.71 9.51 37.95
C GLN A 34 -11.49 9.19 36.66
N ALA A 35 -11.51 10.12 35.70
CA ALA A 35 -12.13 9.88 34.39
C ALA A 35 -11.42 8.74 33.65
N ILE A 36 -10.08 8.70 33.67
CA ILE A 36 -9.31 7.60 33.08
C ILE A 36 -9.66 6.28 33.78
N TYR A 37 -9.63 6.20 35.11
CA TYR A 37 -10.00 4.99 35.85
C TYR A 37 -11.44 4.52 35.56
N LYS A 38 -12.39 5.43 35.35
CA LYS A 38 -13.77 5.09 34.95
C LYS A 38 -13.79 4.41 33.59
N VAL A 39 -13.01 4.91 32.63
CA VAL A 39 -12.87 4.28 31.30
C VAL A 39 -12.15 2.94 31.39
N THR A 40 -11.04 2.85 32.12
CA THR A 40 -10.26 1.62 32.34
C THR A 40 -11.13 0.52 32.95
N ARG A 41 -11.94 0.82 33.97
CA ARG A 41 -12.89 -0.16 34.55
C ARG A 41 -13.89 -0.71 33.54
N ARG A 42 -14.42 0.14 32.66
CA ARG A 42 -15.33 -0.29 31.58
C ARG A 42 -14.61 -1.15 30.55
N LEU A 43 -13.39 -0.78 30.16
CA LEU A 43 -12.57 -1.57 29.22
C LEU A 43 -12.21 -2.94 29.79
N LEU A 44 -11.89 -3.00 31.09
CA LEU A 44 -11.62 -4.24 31.81
C LEU A 44 -12.87 -5.13 31.86
N ALA A 45 -14.02 -4.58 32.21
CA ALA A 45 -15.29 -5.32 32.22
C ALA A 45 -15.68 -5.87 30.84
N ARG A 46 -15.29 -5.19 29.76
CA ARG A 46 -15.49 -5.64 28.38
C ARG A 46 -14.44 -6.65 27.90
N GLY A 47 -13.45 -7.00 28.73
CA GLY A 47 -12.34 -7.89 28.38
C GLY A 47 -11.38 -7.31 27.34
N MET A 48 -11.34 -5.98 27.18
CA MET A 48 -10.47 -5.30 26.20
C MET A 48 -9.06 -5.03 26.75
N ILE A 49 -8.93 -5.00 28.07
CA ILE A 49 -7.63 -4.87 28.74
C ILE A 49 -7.58 -5.86 29.89
N GLU A 50 -6.36 -6.20 30.29
CA GLU A 50 -6.07 -7.04 31.45
C GLU A 50 -4.98 -6.38 32.29
N LYS A 51 -4.94 -6.72 33.58
CA LYS A 51 -3.91 -6.22 34.50
C LYS A 51 -2.75 -7.21 34.56
N ILE A 52 -1.53 -6.73 34.35
CA ILE A 52 -0.31 -7.52 34.46
C ILE A 52 0.61 -6.82 35.46
N GLY A 53 0.64 -7.32 36.70
CA GLY A 53 1.32 -6.66 37.80
C GLY A 53 0.75 -5.26 38.08
N LEU A 54 1.60 -4.24 37.94
CA LEU A 54 1.22 -2.82 38.11
C LEU A 54 0.80 -2.14 36.80
N ALA A 55 0.89 -2.83 35.67
CA ALA A 55 0.60 -2.29 34.35
C ALA A 55 -0.71 -2.85 33.78
N TRP A 56 -1.23 -2.18 32.75
CA TRP A 56 -2.35 -2.65 31.94
C TRP A 56 -1.85 -3.07 30.57
N ARG A 57 -2.36 -4.19 30.05
CA ARG A 57 -2.10 -4.68 28.70
C ARG A 57 -3.41 -4.76 27.92
N LEU A 58 -3.36 -4.52 26.61
CA LEU A 58 -4.49 -4.78 25.73
C LEU A 58 -4.60 -6.28 25.46
N THR A 59 -5.82 -6.82 25.52
CA THR A 59 -6.13 -8.16 25.01
C THR A 59 -6.25 -8.13 23.48
N ASP A 60 -6.40 -9.27 22.82
CA ASP A 60 -6.68 -9.32 21.37
C ASP A 60 -7.96 -8.56 21.02
N LYS A 61 -9.00 -8.68 21.86
CA LYS A 61 -10.25 -7.92 21.73
C LYS A 61 -10.02 -6.42 21.83
N GLY A 62 -9.18 -5.95 22.76
CA GLY A 62 -8.85 -4.52 22.88
C GLY A 62 -7.99 -3.99 21.75
N ARG A 63 -7.04 -4.80 21.25
CA ARG A 63 -6.24 -4.47 20.07
C ARG A 63 -7.12 -4.36 18.84
N GLY A 64 -8.01 -5.32 18.61
CA GLY A 64 -9.01 -5.29 17.53
C GLY A 64 -9.91 -4.06 17.64
N GLY A 65 -10.52 -3.81 18.81
CA GLY A 65 -11.37 -2.64 19.00
C GLY A 65 -10.66 -1.29 18.77
N LEU A 66 -9.42 -1.16 19.25
CA LEU A 66 -8.60 0.04 19.01
C LEU A 66 -8.25 0.19 17.52
N HIS A 67 -7.80 -0.88 16.88
CA HIS A 67 -7.46 -0.87 15.45
C HIS A 67 -8.68 -0.54 14.59
N SER A 68 -9.83 -1.18 14.85
CA SER A 68 -11.09 -0.84 14.20
C SER A 68 -11.40 0.64 14.37
N PHE A 69 -11.39 1.17 15.60
CA PHE A 69 -11.69 2.59 15.83
C PHE A 69 -10.75 3.53 15.07
N ILE A 70 -9.45 3.24 15.07
CA ILE A 70 -8.46 4.01 14.30
C ILE A 70 -8.75 3.90 12.80
N GLY A 71 -9.00 2.70 12.29
CA GLY A 71 -9.40 2.49 10.89
C GLY A 71 -10.76 3.06 10.53
N PHE A 72 -11.62 3.34 11.51
CA PHE A 72 -12.87 4.10 11.32
C PHE A 72 -12.65 5.61 11.34
N THR A 73 -11.60 6.08 12.00
CA THR A 73 -11.30 7.51 12.15
C THR A 73 -10.49 8.05 10.98
N TYR A 74 -9.55 7.25 10.47
CA TYR A 74 -8.65 7.63 9.39
C TYR A 74 -8.96 6.86 8.13
N LYS A 75 -8.81 7.51 6.97
CA LYS A 75 -9.06 6.89 5.66
C LYS A 75 -7.83 6.25 5.06
N LYS A 76 -6.64 6.73 5.42
CA LYS A 76 -5.36 6.25 4.89
C LYS A 76 -4.33 6.17 6.00
N ARG A 77 -3.39 5.25 5.85
CA ARG A 77 -2.24 5.10 6.75
C ARG A 77 -0.98 4.77 5.97
N TYR A 78 0.13 5.35 6.39
CA TYR A 78 1.47 4.95 6.01
C TYR A 78 2.10 4.14 7.13
N HIS A 79 2.48 2.92 6.84
CA HIS A 79 3.04 2.04 7.85
C HIS A 79 4.16 1.18 7.29
N ASN A 80 4.76 0.40 8.18
CA ASN A 80 5.96 -0.40 7.92
C ASN A 80 7.13 0.39 7.28
N LEU A 81 7.12 1.71 7.43
CA LEU A 81 8.14 2.59 6.88
C LEU A 81 9.47 2.35 7.61
N ALA A 82 10.43 1.78 6.88
CA ALA A 82 11.73 1.41 7.40
C ALA A 82 12.86 1.97 6.53
N PHE A 83 13.79 2.66 7.19
CA PHE A 83 14.97 3.25 6.58
C PHE A 83 16.21 2.48 7.02
N LYS A 84 16.99 2.01 6.07
CA LYS A 84 18.33 1.47 6.31
C LYS A 84 19.36 2.57 6.07
N ILE A 85 20.15 2.86 7.10
CA ILE A 85 21.26 3.82 7.03
C ILE A 85 22.56 3.06 7.21
N ALA A 86 23.44 3.09 6.21
CA ALA A 86 24.75 2.44 6.31
C ALA A 86 25.65 3.20 7.29
N ILE A 87 26.28 2.51 8.24
CA ILE A 87 27.26 3.13 9.15
C ILE A 87 28.52 3.41 8.34
N LYS A 88 28.90 4.68 8.20
CA LYS A 88 30.04 5.09 7.35
C LYS A 88 31.37 4.99 8.09
N GLU A 89 31.38 5.39 9.35
CA GLU A 89 32.55 5.34 10.21
C GLU A 89 32.21 4.43 11.37
N ASN A 90 32.59 3.15 11.24
CA ASN A 90 32.53 2.23 12.37
C ASN A 90 33.57 2.69 13.39
N PRO A 91 33.19 2.97 14.64
CA PRO A 91 34.18 3.17 15.68
C PRO A 91 35.08 1.92 15.75
N ARG A 92 36.39 2.09 15.97
CA ARG A 92 37.27 0.95 16.30
C ARG A 92 36.58 0.12 17.40
N ASN A 93 36.36 -1.17 17.13
CA ASN A 93 35.60 -2.10 17.98
C ASN A 93 34.06 -1.91 18.03
N TRP A 94 33.40 -1.52 16.95
CA TRP A 94 31.92 -1.42 16.90
C TRP A 94 31.21 -2.68 17.43
N ASP A 95 31.68 -3.87 17.06
CA ASP A 95 31.09 -5.13 17.56
C ASP A 95 31.22 -5.28 19.08
N LYS A 96 32.32 -4.82 19.69
CA LYS A 96 32.44 -4.79 21.16
C LYS A 96 31.56 -3.70 21.78
N LYS A 97 31.42 -2.54 21.11
CA LYS A 97 30.53 -1.46 21.54
C LYS A 97 29.06 -1.88 21.48
N ARG A 98 28.63 -2.73 20.54
CA ARG A 98 27.26 -3.28 20.52
C ARG A 98 26.89 -3.95 21.84
N ASN A 99 27.82 -4.64 22.50
CA ASN A 99 27.55 -5.22 23.82
C ASN A 99 27.31 -4.14 24.88
N THR A 100 28.00 -3.00 24.81
CA THR A 100 27.71 -1.86 25.71
C THR A 100 26.37 -1.20 25.43
N LEU A 101 25.89 -1.24 24.18
CA LEU A 101 24.56 -0.72 23.84
C LEU A 101 23.45 -1.52 24.51
N MET A 102 23.64 -2.82 24.73
CA MET A 102 22.65 -3.66 25.44
C MET A 102 22.39 -3.21 26.88
N LEU A 103 23.30 -2.42 27.47
CA LEU A 103 23.13 -1.83 28.80
C LEU A 103 22.23 -0.59 28.82
N LEU A 104 21.86 -0.07 27.65
CA LEU A 104 21.05 1.13 27.55
C LEU A 104 19.60 0.81 27.93
N PRO A 105 18.88 1.73 28.60
CA PRO A 105 17.54 1.47 29.14
C PRO A 105 16.47 1.21 28.07
N TYR A 106 16.76 1.54 26.82
CA TYR A 106 15.88 1.32 25.67
C TYR A 106 16.26 0.07 24.84
N PHE A 107 17.22 -0.74 25.29
CA PHE A 107 17.48 -2.05 24.70
C PHE A 107 16.27 -2.97 24.96
N ASN A 108 15.84 -3.68 23.91
CA ASN A 108 14.73 -4.61 23.98
C ASN A 108 15.21 -6.06 23.93
N LYS A 109 15.83 -6.46 22.82
CA LYS A 109 16.36 -7.82 22.65
C LYS A 109 17.41 -7.91 21.54
N ARG A 110 18.24 -8.94 21.61
CA ARG A 110 19.06 -9.41 20.49
C ARG A 110 18.31 -10.52 19.75
N VAL A 111 18.33 -10.48 18.42
CA VAL A 111 17.76 -11.52 17.56
C VAL A 111 18.88 -12.15 16.77
N GLU A 112 19.09 -13.44 17.00
CA GLU A 112 20.04 -14.26 16.25
C GLU A 112 19.40 -14.71 14.92
N LEU A 113 20.16 -14.58 13.84
CA LEU A 113 19.88 -15.10 12.50
C LEU A 113 20.96 -16.12 12.16
N LYS A 114 20.72 -16.96 11.15
CA LYS A 114 21.61 -18.08 10.78
C LYS A 114 23.11 -17.71 10.71
N ASN A 115 23.43 -16.53 10.20
CA ASN A 115 24.81 -16.04 10.05
C ASN A 115 25.03 -14.60 10.56
N ASN A 116 24.09 -14.04 11.35
CA ASN A 116 24.17 -12.64 11.78
C ASN A 116 23.30 -12.39 13.01
N SER A 117 23.43 -11.24 13.65
CA SER A 117 22.49 -10.81 14.69
C SER A 117 22.15 -9.34 14.52
N PHE A 118 20.96 -8.96 15.00
CA PHE A 118 20.63 -7.55 15.17
C PHE A 118 20.14 -7.28 16.59
N ASP A 119 20.48 -6.10 17.10
CA ASP A 119 19.98 -5.61 18.38
C ASP A 119 18.80 -4.70 18.13
N LEU A 120 17.71 -4.90 18.86
CA LEU A 120 16.50 -4.09 18.79
C LEU A 120 16.47 -3.13 19.98
N PHE A 121 16.28 -1.84 19.68
CA PHE A 121 16.10 -0.76 20.64
C PHE A 121 14.79 -0.03 20.39
N ASN A 122 14.14 0.47 21.45
CA ASN A 122 12.92 1.26 21.36
C ASN A 122 13.22 2.72 21.76
N PHE A 123 13.45 3.59 20.77
CA PHE A 123 13.64 5.02 20.97
C PHE A 123 12.30 5.75 20.90
N GLY A 124 11.57 5.76 22.02
CA GLY A 124 10.22 6.30 22.06
C GLY A 124 9.29 5.54 21.11
N LYS A 125 8.84 6.19 20.05
CA LYS A 125 7.95 5.58 19.03
C LYS A 125 8.69 4.87 17.90
N ILE A 126 10.02 5.00 17.81
CA ILE A 126 10.82 4.45 16.72
C ILE A 126 11.54 3.20 17.19
N GLN A 127 11.44 2.15 16.40
CA GLN A 127 12.23 0.94 16.60
C GLN A 127 13.53 1.06 15.83
N VAL A 128 14.65 0.88 16.53
CA VAL A 128 15.99 0.96 15.95
C VAL A 128 16.60 -0.42 16.00
N LYS A 129 16.92 -0.99 14.83
CA LYS A 129 17.67 -2.24 14.71
C LYS A 129 19.10 -1.91 14.32
N THR A 130 20.08 -2.38 15.08
CA THR A 130 21.49 -2.20 14.72
C THR A 130 22.07 -3.51 14.22
N THR A 131 22.84 -3.42 13.13
CA THR A 131 23.71 -4.49 12.64
C THR A 131 25.15 -4.01 12.65
N THR A 132 26.08 -4.88 12.23
CA THR A 132 27.51 -4.51 12.13
C THR A 132 27.78 -3.40 11.10
N ARG A 133 26.90 -3.21 10.10
CA ARG A 133 27.15 -2.29 8.97
C ARG A 133 26.06 -1.24 8.75
N SER A 134 24.94 -1.33 9.44
CA SER A 134 23.81 -0.42 9.24
C SER A 134 22.97 -0.27 10.48
N VAL A 135 22.25 0.84 10.55
CA VAL A 135 21.13 1.03 11.47
C VAL A 135 19.85 1.06 10.65
N ILE A 136 18.86 0.29 11.05
CA ILE A 136 17.53 0.27 10.44
C ILE A 136 16.57 0.95 11.39
N LEU A 137 15.94 2.03 10.95
CA LEU A 137 14.96 2.79 11.71
C LEU A 137 13.58 2.45 11.17
N LYS A 138 12.74 1.81 11.98
CA LYS A 138 11.33 1.56 11.66
C LYS A 138 10.49 2.61 12.36
N LEU A 139 9.81 3.42 11.56
CA LEU A 139 8.95 4.50 12.02
C LEU A 139 7.59 3.94 12.49
N PRO A 140 6.88 4.67 13.36
CA PRO A 140 5.50 4.34 13.71
C PRO A 140 4.58 4.48 12.49
N THR A 141 3.38 3.91 12.58
CA THR A 141 2.31 4.21 11.62
C THR A 141 1.95 5.69 11.67
N ILE A 142 1.86 6.30 10.49
CA ILE A 142 1.47 7.69 10.26
C ILE A 142 0.08 7.67 9.60
N TYR A 143 -0.82 8.53 10.05
CA TYR A 143 -2.15 8.66 9.48
C TYR A 143 -2.25 10.05 8.85
N SER A 144 -2.48 10.10 7.54
CA SER A 144 -2.63 11.34 6.78
C SER A 144 -3.50 11.06 5.55
N ASP A 145 -4.16 12.09 5.04
CA ASP A 145 -5.02 11.99 3.85
C ASP A 145 -4.22 11.96 2.54
N THR A 146 -2.97 12.42 2.56
CA THR A 146 -2.08 12.46 1.38
C THR A 146 -0.77 11.73 1.64
N VAL A 147 -0.19 11.19 0.56
CA VAL A 147 1.09 10.48 0.63
C VAL A 147 2.21 11.47 0.98
N GLU A 148 2.15 12.66 0.40
CA GLU A 148 3.15 13.72 0.53
C GLU A 148 3.29 14.17 1.99
N GLU A 149 2.18 14.45 2.67
CA GLU A 149 2.18 14.78 4.10
C GLU A 149 2.74 13.65 4.96
N ALA A 150 2.32 12.39 4.69
CA ALA A 150 2.83 11.24 5.42
C ALA A 150 4.34 11.04 5.24
N ILE A 151 4.86 11.29 4.03
CA ILE A 151 6.30 11.28 3.74
C ILE A 151 7.00 12.41 4.49
N LEU A 152 6.46 13.64 4.46
CA LEU A 152 7.05 14.78 5.18
C LEU A 152 7.13 14.52 6.69
N GLU A 153 6.05 14.02 7.29
CA GLU A 153 6.03 13.65 8.71
C GLU A 153 7.04 12.51 9.00
N GLY A 154 7.10 11.49 8.14
CA GLY A 154 8.06 10.40 8.27
C GLY A 154 9.51 10.89 8.19
N MET A 155 9.81 11.79 7.27
CA MET A 155 11.14 12.39 7.13
C MET A 155 11.49 13.27 8.35
N ASP A 156 10.55 14.08 8.85
CA ASP A 156 10.76 14.87 10.06
C ASP A 156 11.09 13.99 11.28
N MET A 157 10.32 12.91 11.48
CA MET A 157 10.61 11.91 12.51
C MET A 157 11.99 11.27 12.33
N LEU A 158 12.37 10.94 11.10
CA LEU A 158 13.66 10.35 10.78
C LEU A 158 14.81 11.31 11.12
N PHE A 159 14.79 12.53 10.59
CA PHE A 159 15.86 13.51 10.77
C PHE A 159 15.95 14.03 12.20
N THR A 160 14.85 14.14 12.93
CA THR A 160 14.85 14.47 14.35
C THR A 160 15.47 13.36 15.21
N SER A 161 15.38 12.10 14.76
CA SER A 161 15.83 10.93 15.53
C SER A 161 17.30 10.59 15.29
N ILE A 162 17.84 10.90 14.11
CA ILE A 162 19.22 10.61 13.74
C ILE A 162 20.22 11.20 14.75
N PRO A 163 20.20 12.50 15.11
CA PRO A 163 21.15 13.06 16.07
C PRO A 163 21.12 12.37 17.43
N ARG A 164 19.92 11.99 17.90
CA ARG A 164 19.74 11.29 19.17
C ARG A 164 20.37 9.89 19.14
N ILE A 165 20.22 9.19 18.03
CA ILE A 165 20.80 7.86 17.83
C ILE A 165 22.32 7.96 17.67
N GLU A 166 22.82 8.92 16.88
CA GLU A 166 24.26 9.18 16.73
C GLU A 166 24.92 9.44 18.09
N ALA A 167 24.34 10.31 18.92
CA ALA A 167 24.84 10.63 20.25
C ALA A 167 24.79 9.41 21.20
N SER A 168 23.68 8.68 21.19
CA SER A 168 23.45 7.52 22.06
C SER A 168 24.37 6.36 21.74
N PHE A 169 24.58 6.09 20.44
CA PHE A 169 25.37 4.95 19.99
C PHE A 169 26.84 5.31 19.73
N LYS A 170 27.17 6.61 19.77
CA LYS A 170 28.49 7.15 19.44
C LYS A 170 28.96 6.70 18.05
N ILE A 171 28.08 6.87 17.07
CA ILE A 171 28.30 6.56 15.64
C ILE A 171 27.96 7.76 14.77
N LYS A 172 28.43 7.74 13.52
CA LYS A 172 27.99 8.68 12.49
C LYS A 172 27.14 7.97 11.44
N LEU A 173 25.89 8.41 11.31
CA LEU A 173 24.88 7.91 10.39
C LEU A 173 24.76 8.79 9.15
N VAL A 174 24.73 10.12 9.29
CA VAL A 174 24.57 11.05 8.16
C VAL A 174 25.68 12.08 8.16
N LYS A 175 26.25 12.35 6.98
CA LYS A 175 27.25 13.41 6.74
C LYS A 175 26.73 14.31 5.63
N ASP A 176 27.08 15.59 5.71
CA ASP A 176 26.72 16.58 4.69
C ASP A 176 27.07 16.07 3.29
N ASN A 177 26.14 16.26 2.35
CA ASN A 177 26.27 15.93 0.93
C ASN A 177 26.46 14.44 0.59
N ARG A 178 26.07 13.50 1.47
CA ARG A 178 26.06 12.06 1.15
C ARG A 178 24.73 11.40 1.54
N ALA A 179 23.96 10.97 0.54
CA ALA A 179 22.79 10.13 0.76
C ALA A 179 23.22 8.66 0.96
N ASN A 180 23.12 8.16 2.19
CA ASN A 180 23.34 6.74 2.55
C ASN A 180 22.13 6.13 3.25
N ILE A 181 20.95 6.71 3.00
CA ILE A 181 19.65 6.31 3.52
C ILE A 181 18.90 5.61 2.39
N THR A 182 18.39 4.42 2.65
CA THR A 182 17.59 3.64 1.71
C THR A 182 16.27 3.25 2.36
N ILE A 183 15.15 3.49 1.70
CA ILE A 183 13.86 2.94 2.12
C ILE A 183 13.88 1.44 1.78
N ILE A 184 13.71 0.59 2.79
CA ILE A 184 13.75 -0.87 2.60
C ILE A 184 12.38 -1.51 2.72
N SER A 185 11.41 -0.78 3.25
CA SER A 185 10.01 -1.21 3.37
C SER A 185 9.14 0.03 3.57
N GLN A 186 7.99 0.03 2.92
CA GLN A 186 6.96 1.04 3.05
C GLN A 186 5.63 0.45 2.58
N GLU A 187 4.56 0.74 3.30
CA GLU A 187 3.22 0.25 3.00
C GLU A 187 2.24 1.40 3.12
N TRP A 188 1.58 1.74 2.03
CA TRP A 188 0.55 2.78 2.00
C TRP A 188 -0.80 2.11 1.82
N ALA A 189 -1.69 2.31 2.79
CA ALA A 189 -2.95 1.61 2.86
C ALA A 189 -4.13 2.58 2.87
N ARG A 190 -5.14 2.26 2.07
CA ARG A 190 -6.48 2.83 2.15
C ARG A 190 -7.32 1.95 3.07
N LEU A 191 -7.90 2.58 4.09
CA LEU A 191 -8.72 1.94 5.11
C LEU A 191 -10.19 2.02 4.71
N GLN A 192 -10.98 1.09 5.21
CA GLN A 192 -12.41 0.94 4.91
C GLN A 192 -12.69 0.72 3.43
N ASP A 193 -11.80 0.02 2.74
CA ASP A 193 -11.96 -0.21 1.32
C ASP A 193 -13.20 -1.07 1.03
N PRO A 194 -14.13 -0.64 0.16
CA PRO A 194 -15.31 -1.42 -0.18
C PRO A 194 -14.98 -2.77 -0.83
N LEU A 195 -13.90 -2.86 -1.61
CA LEU A 195 -13.48 -4.13 -2.21
C LEU A 195 -13.00 -5.10 -1.14
N ALA A 196 -12.32 -4.61 -0.10
CA ALA A 196 -11.89 -5.46 1.01
C ALA A 196 -13.06 -6.13 1.76
N LYS A 197 -14.23 -5.48 1.82
CA LYS A 197 -15.45 -6.11 2.37
C LYS A 197 -15.92 -7.31 1.56
N LEU A 198 -15.75 -7.30 0.24
CA LEU A 198 -16.13 -8.45 -0.60
C LEU A 198 -15.26 -9.68 -0.30
N TYR A 199 -14.02 -9.45 0.12
CA TYR A 199 -13.09 -10.51 0.50
C TYR A 199 -13.21 -10.91 1.99
N GLU A 200 -13.75 -10.04 2.85
CA GLU A 200 -14.15 -10.38 4.24
C GLU A 200 -15.15 -11.54 4.27
N GLU A 201 -16.20 -11.48 3.44
CA GLU A 201 -17.26 -12.49 3.41
C GLU A 201 -16.75 -13.90 3.06
N LYS A 202 -15.59 -13.98 2.39
CA LYS A 202 -15.00 -15.23 1.91
C LYS A 202 -13.76 -15.67 2.70
N ASP A 203 -13.32 -14.87 3.67
CA ASP A 203 -12.03 -15.05 4.38
C ASP A 203 -10.84 -15.19 3.41
N GLU A 204 -10.89 -14.45 2.30
CA GLU A 204 -9.90 -14.49 1.23
C GLU A 204 -9.07 -13.20 1.19
N LYS A 205 -7.95 -13.25 0.47
CA LYS A 205 -7.11 -12.08 0.19
C LYS A 205 -6.85 -11.98 -1.31
N LEU A 206 -6.93 -10.78 -1.86
CA LEU A 206 -6.51 -10.54 -3.23
C LEU A 206 -5.06 -10.06 -3.24
N TYR A 207 -4.23 -10.78 -4.00
CA TYR A 207 -2.85 -10.38 -4.27
C TYR A 207 -2.72 -9.99 -5.74
N ILE A 208 -2.30 -8.75 -5.98
CA ILE A 208 -2.00 -8.28 -7.34
C ILE A 208 -0.48 -8.23 -7.48
N LYS A 209 0.03 -9.03 -8.42
CA LYS A 209 1.46 -9.15 -8.72
C LYS A 209 1.80 -8.44 -10.03
N ASP A 210 3.03 -7.94 -10.14
CA ASP A 210 3.54 -7.47 -11.42
C ASP A 210 4.09 -8.61 -12.29
N GLU A 211 4.63 -8.26 -13.46
CA GLU A 211 5.18 -9.18 -14.46
C GLU A 211 6.33 -10.04 -13.92
N ASN A 212 7.04 -9.57 -12.88
CA ASN A 212 8.13 -10.32 -12.24
C ASN A 212 7.63 -11.23 -11.09
N GLY A 213 6.34 -11.20 -10.79
CA GLY A 213 5.73 -11.94 -9.69
C GLY A 213 5.81 -11.22 -8.34
N ASP A 214 6.32 -9.99 -8.29
CA ASP A 214 6.39 -9.20 -7.06
C ASP A 214 5.01 -8.65 -6.70
N VAL A 215 4.62 -8.78 -5.42
CA VAL A 215 3.32 -8.28 -4.95
C VAL A 215 3.33 -6.76 -4.90
N ARG A 216 2.36 -6.14 -5.55
CA ARG A 216 2.18 -4.68 -5.63
C ARG A 216 1.06 -4.21 -4.72
N LEU A 217 -0.09 -4.88 -4.81
CA LEU A 217 -1.28 -4.56 -4.04
C LEU A 217 -1.77 -5.79 -3.28
N ILE A 218 -2.25 -5.55 -2.07
CA ILE A 218 -2.96 -6.53 -1.24
C ILE A 218 -4.32 -5.92 -0.92
N ILE A 219 -5.39 -6.70 -1.09
CA ILE A 219 -6.70 -6.36 -0.53
C ILE A 219 -7.02 -7.43 0.50
N ASP A 220 -7.16 -7.02 1.76
CA ASP A 220 -7.53 -7.92 2.83
C ASP A 220 -8.47 -7.29 3.85
N TYR A 221 -9.13 -8.15 4.61
CA TYR A 221 -9.84 -7.75 5.81
C TYR A 221 -9.03 -8.18 7.02
N SER A 222 -8.21 -7.26 7.54
CA SER A 222 -7.34 -7.54 8.67
C SER A 222 -7.61 -6.54 9.80
N PHE A 223 -7.42 -6.99 11.05
CA PHE A 223 -7.68 -6.18 12.24
C PHE A 223 -9.09 -5.55 12.31
N ALA A 224 -10.08 -6.23 11.72
CA ALA A 224 -11.46 -5.75 11.61
C ALA A 224 -11.60 -4.40 10.89
N VAL A 225 -10.74 -4.18 9.89
CA VAL A 225 -10.78 -3.08 8.93
C VAL A 225 -10.54 -3.68 7.55
N GLY A 226 -11.33 -3.26 6.55
CA GLY A 226 -11.04 -3.59 5.16
C GLY A 226 -9.93 -2.70 4.64
N GLU A 227 -8.84 -3.28 4.14
CA GLU A 227 -7.64 -2.54 3.74
C GLU A 227 -7.24 -2.88 2.29
N LEU A 228 -6.91 -1.84 1.54
CA LEU A 228 -6.20 -1.95 0.26
C LEU A 228 -4.81 -1.36 0.46
N GLU A 229 -3.79 -2.18 0.33
CA GLU A 229 -2.40 -1.83 0.66
C GLU A 229 -1.53 -1.91 -0.58
N ALA A 230 -0.79 -0.84 -0.87
CA ALA A 230 0.32 -0.87 -1.80
C ALA A 230 1.61 -1.15 -1.02
N ILE A 231 2.25 -2.28 -1.29
CA ILE A 231 3.35 -2.81 -0.45
C ILE A 231 4.72 -2.83 -1.13
N HIS A 232 4.79 -2.46 -2.42
CA HIS A 232 6.04 -2.49 -3.14
C HIS A 232 7.03 -1.44 -2.59
N PRO A 233 8.26 -1.83 -2.17
CA PRO A 233 9.18 -0.95 -1.45
C PRO A 233 9.56 0.34 -2.15
N ASN A 234 9.46 0.41 -3.48
CA ASN A 234 9.82 1.60 -4.27
C ASN A 234 8.64 2.20 -5.04
N LYS A 235 7.52 1.48 -5.14
CA LYS A 235 6.40 1.86 -6.03
C LYS A 235 5.07 2.00 -5.30
N SER A 236 5.02 1.70 -4.00
CA SER A 236 3.81 1.80 -3.18
C SER A 236 3.06 3.15 -3.33
N PRO A 237 3.74 4.32 -3.26
CA PRO A 237 3.10 5.61 -3.51
C PRO A 237 2.47 5.75 -4.91
N GLU A 238 3.20 5.33 -5.93
CA GLU A 238 2.78 5.44 -7.34
C GLU A 238 1.61 4.49 -7.63
N ASP A 239 1.68 3.27 -7.10
CA ASP A 239 0.65 2.24 -7.23
C ASP A 239 -0.67 2.73 -6.62
N MET A 240 -0.65 3.31 -5.41
CA MET A 240 -1.87 3.85 -4.83
C MET A 240 -2.40 5.05 -5.60
N LYS A 241 -1.52 5.93 -6.10
CA LYS A 241 -1.95 7.07 -6.93
C LYS A 241 -2.62 6.60 -8.21
N ALA A 242 -2.12 5.54 -8.83
CA ALA A 242 -2.73 4.92 -10.01
C ALA A 242 -4.11 4.34 -9.67
N VAL A 243 -4.24 3.62 -8.54
CA VAL A 243 -5.53 3.10 -8.05
C VAL A 243 -6.51 4.23 -7.77
N ASP A 244 -6.11 5.28 -7.06
CA ASP A 244 -6.97 6.43 -6.76
C ASP A 244 -7.41 7.13 -8.06
N THR A 245 -6.51 7.27 -9.05
CA THR A 245 -6.84 7.84 -10.36
C THR A 245 -7.86 6.98 -11.11
N PHE A 246 -7.64 5.66 -11.16
CA PHE A 246 -8.56 4.71 -11.78
C PHE A 246 -9.95 4.74 -11.12
N MET A 247 -10.00 4.75 -9.79
CA MET A 247 -11.26 4.79 -9.06
C MET A 247 -12.00 6.11 -9.28
N LEU A 248 -11.29 7.24 -9.31
CA LEU A 248 -11.89 8.55 -9.62
C LEU A 248 -12.40 8.61 -11.05
N ASP A 249 -11.70 8.00 -12.02
CA ASP A 249 -12.16 7.89 -13.39
C ASP A 249 -13.43 7.03 -13.47
N LEU A 250 -13.47 5.87 -12.82
CA LEU A 250 -14.64 5.00 -12.75
C LEU A 250 -15.86 5.70 -12.12
N VAL A 251 -15.66 6.58 -11.13
CA VAL A 251 -16.74 7.38 -10.55
C VAL A 251 -17.28 8.43 -11.52
N LYS A 252 -16.40 9.05 -12.32
CA LYS A 252 -16.80 10.06 -13.33
C LYS A 252 -17.43 9.42 -14.57
N ASN A 253 -16.95 8.23 -14.92
CA ASN A 253 -17.31 7.47 -16.12
C ASN A 253 -17.76 6.06 -15.70
N PRO A 254 -18.90 5.92 -14.99
CA PRO A 254 -19.36 4.63 -14.51
C PRO A 254 -19.67 3.72 -15.68
N LEU A 255 -18.93 2.62 -15.79
CA LEU A 255 -19.17 1.58 -16.78
C LEU A 255 -19.28 0.23 -16.09
N THR A 256 -20.43 -0.40 -16.21
CA THR A 256 -20.62 -1.76 -15.72
C THR A 256 -19.95 -2.77 -16.66
N MET A 257 -19.55 -3.92 -16.12
CA MET A 257 -18.99 -5.00 -16.95
C MET A 257 -19.98 -5.47 -18.04
N SER A 258 -21.28 -5.37 -17.77
CA SER A 258 -22.34 -5.69 -18.74
C SER A 258 -22.37 -4.70 -19.90
N GLU A 259 -22.25 -3.40 -19.62
CA GLU A 259 -22.16 -2.36 -20.67
C GLU A 259 -20.87 -2.50 -21.47
N LEU A 260 -19.73 -2.73 -20.81
CA LEU A 260 -18.45 -2.98 -21.49
C LEU A 260 -18.56 -4.20 -22.43
N LYS A 261 -19.16 -5.29 -21.96
CA LYS A 261 -19.43 -6.48 -22.78
C LYS A 261 -20.31 -6.13 -23.98
N GLY A 262 -21.35 -5.31 -23.78
CA GLY A 262 -22.23 -4.84 -24.85
C GLY A 262 -21.48 -4.01 -25.91
N VAL A 263 -20.61 -3.10 -25.49
CA VAL A 263 -19.75 -2.31 -26.41
C VAL A 263 -18.83 -3.22 -27.22
N VAL A 264 -18.16 -4.17 -26.56
CA VAL A 264 -17.26 -5.13 -27.24
C VAL A 264 -18.04 -5.99 -28.24
N GLN A 265 -19.21 -6.48 -27.86
CA GLN A 265 -20.09 -7.25 -28.76
C GLN A 265 -20.56 -6.40 -29.95
N GLY A 266 -20.90 -5.13 -29.73
CA GLY A 266 -21.27 -4.19 -30.79
C GLY A 266 -20.13 -3.95 -31.78
N VAL A 267 -18.90 -3.73 -31.29
CA VAL A 267 -17.71 -3.59 -32.13
C VAL A 267 -17.45 -4.87 -32.93
N ALA A 268 -17.53 -6.04 -32.30
CA ALA A 268 -17.35 -7.32 -32.97
C ALA A 268 -18.41 -7.55 -34.06
N SER A 269 -19.68 -7.24 -33.78
CA SER A 269 -20.77 -7.32 -34.76
C SER A 269 -20.56 -6.37 -35.95
N ASN A 270 -20.08 -5.15 -35.69
CA ASN A 270 -19.76 -4.20 -36.74
C ASN A 270 -18.61 -4.70 -37.62
N GLN A 271 -17.57 -5.31 -37.04
CA GLN A 271 -16.47 -5.91 -37.81
C GLN A 271 -16.96 -7.03 -38.73
N VAL A 272 -17.89 -7.87 -38.28
CA VAL A 272 -18.51 -8.91 -39.12
C VAL A 272 -19.28 -8.30 -40.28
N MET A 273 -20.10 -7.26 -40.03
CA MET A 273 -20.81 -6.55 -41.10
C MET A 273 -19.86 -5.89 -42.10
N PHE A 274 -18.77 -5.27 -41.62
CA PHE A 274 -17.75 -4.71 -42.51
C PHE A 274 -17.09 -5.79 -43.38
N ALA A 275 -16.77 -6.96 -42.83
CA ALA A 275 -16.20 -8.06 -43.60
C ALA A 275 -17.16 -8.55 -44.70
N GLN A 276 -18.46 -8.67 -44.40
CA GLN A 276 -19.48 -9.04 -45.39
C GLN A 276 -19.66 -7.97 -46.49
N ASN A 277 -19.62 -6.70 -46.11
CA ASN A 277 -19.68 -5.59 -47.07
C ASN A 277 -18.46 -5.60 -48.00
N ILE A 278 -17.26 -5.82 -47.45
CA ILE A 278 -16.03 -5.95 -48.24
C ILE A 278 -16.15 -7.13 -49.21
N GLU A 279 -16.63 -8.29 -48.77
CA GLU A 279 -16.83 -9.45 -49.64
C GLU A 279 -17.79 -9.15 -50.79
N THR A 280 -18.89 -8.46 -50.49
CA THR A 280 -19.89 -8.04 -51.49
C THR A 280 -19.29 -7.06 -52.48
N HIS A 281 -18.53 -6.06 -52.01
CA HIS A 281 -17.81 -5.13 -52.89
C HIS A 281 -16.77 -5.83 -53.76
N MET A 282 -16.01 -6.79 -53.22
CA MET A 282 -15.09 -7.59 -54.03
C MET A 282 -15.81 -8.40 -55.11
N ARG A 283 -17.00 -8.94 -54.81
CA ARG A 283 -17.81 -9.68 -55.79
C ARG A 283 -18.29 -8.77 -56.92
N VAL A 284 -18.74 -7.56 -56.58
CA VAL A 284 -19.13 -6.53 -57.57
C VAL A 284 -17.92 -6.14 -58.43
N LEU A 285 -16.76 -5.89 -57.83
CA LEU A 285 -15.54 -5.54 -58.56
C LEU A 285 -15.10 -6.65 -59.53
N LYS A 286 -15.13 -7.92 -59.10
CA LYS A 286 -14.86 -9.07 -59.98
C LYS A 286 -15.86 -9.17 -61.14
N GLY A 287 -17.14 -8.90 -60.86
CA GLY A 287 -18.17 -8.87 -61.91
C GLY A 287 -17.94 -7.74 -62.91
N MET A 288 -17.53 -6.55 -62.45
CA MET A 288 -17.17 -5.42 -63.31
C MET A 288 -15.92 -5.71 -64.15
N GLU A 289 -14.90 -6.33 -63.55
CA GLU A 289 -13.68 -6.76 -64.24
C GLU A 289 -14.01 -7.72 -65.38
N GLN A 290 -14.86 -8.72 -65.13
CA GLN A 290 -15.31 -9.65 -66.17
C GLN A 290 -16.08 -8.95 -67.28
N ALA A 291 -17.06 -8.09 -66.94
CA ALA A 291 -17.84 -7.36 -67.94
C ALA A 291 -16.97 -6.45 -68.81
N LEU A 292 -15.95 -5.81 -68.23
CA LEU A 292 -14.97 -5.01 -68.98
C LEU A 292 -14.11 -5.88 -69.91
N SER A 293 -13.73 -7.09 -69.48
CA SER A 293 -13.04 -8.07 -70.31
C SER A 293 -13.90 -8.46 -71.53
N ASP A 294 -15.16 -8.82 -71.30
CA ASP A 294 -16.10 -9.24 -72.36
C ASP A 294 -16.32 -8.10 -73.39
N VAL A 295 -16.46 -6.86 -72.92
CA VAL A 295 -16.53 -5.68 -73.80
C VAL A 295 -15.25 -5.50 -74.60
N GLY A 296 -14.08 -5.69 -73.98
CA GLY A 296 -12.79 -5.62 -74.66
C GLY A 296 -12.66 -6.67 -75.78
N GLU A 297 -13.11 -7.90 -75.53
CA GLU A 297 -13.17 -8.96 -76.53
C GLU A 297 -14.12 -8.61 -77.68
N ALA A 298 -15.34 -8.16 -77.37
CA ALA A 298 -16.32 -7.76 -78.39
C ALA A 298 -15.82 -6.59 -79.26
N VAL A 299 -15.18 -5.59 -78.67
CA VAL A 299 -14.55 -4.48 -79.40
C VAL A 299 -13.43 -4.99 -80.32
N THR A 300 -12.68 -5.99 -79.89
CA THR A 300 -11.60 -6.59 -80.70
C THR A 300 -12.18 -7.34 -81.90
N GLN A 301 -13.23 -8.14 -81.69
CA GLN A 301 -13.95 -8.84 -82.76
C GLN A 301 -14.54 -7.86 -83.78
N LEU A 302 -15.21 -6.80 -83.31
CA LEU A 302 -15.77 -5.75 -84.17
C LEU A 302 -14.69 -5.05 -85.01
N LYS A 303 -13.52 -4.75 -84.43
CA LYS A 303 -12.39 -4.17 -85.17
C LYS A 303 -11.92 -5.09 -86.28
N ASP A 304 -11.85 -6.40 -86.02
CA ASP A 304 -11.45 -7.39 -87.01
C ASP A 304 -12.49 -7.53 -88.14
N GLU A 305 -13.79 -7.48 -87.83
CA GLU A 305 -14.86 -7.50 -88.82
C GLU A 305 -14.86 -6.25 -89.71
N VAL A 306 -14.74 -5.06 -89.12
CA VAL A 306 -14.64 -3.79 -89.88
C VAL A 306 -13.43 -3.82 -90.81
N LYS A 307 -12.30 -4.37 -90.37
CA LYS A 307 -11.09 -4.54 -91.19
C LYS A 307 -11.30 -5.50 -92.36
N LYS A 308 -12.17 -6.50 -92.23
CA LYS A 308 -12.55 -7.41 -93.31
C LYS A 308 -13.49 -6.75 -94.33
N LEU A 309 -14.41 -5.89 -93.88
CA LEU A 309 -15.37 -5.19 -94.73
C LEU A 309 -14.77 -3.99 -95.48
N GLY A 310 -13.69 -3.40 -94.98
CA GLY A 310 -12.96 -2.31 -95.64
C GLY A 310 -11.93 -2.75 -96.70
N LYS A 311 -11.94 -4.03 -97.09
CA LYS A 311 -11.15 -4.61 -98.20
C LYS A 311 -12.09 -5.08 -99.30
#